data_AF-A0A8R7JZG6-F1
#
_entry.id   AF-A0A8R7JZG6-F1
#
_cell.length_a   1.000
_cell.length_b   1.000
_cell.length_c   1.000
_cell.angle_alpha   90.00
_cell.angle_beta   90.00
_cell.angle_gamma   90.00
#
_symmetry.space_group_name_H-M   'P 1'
#
loop_
_entity.id
_entity.type
_entity.pdbx_description
1 polymer ?
#
loop_
_entity_poly.entity_id
_entity_poly.type
_entity_poly.pdbx_seq_one_letter_code
_entity_poly.pdbx_strand_id
1 'polypeptide(L)'
;MESSFWQVNDDYIKSLNMLSKKLRFAQVDPLLNASKALKDIKQELERLRKKALSKVSAYVIGIFSSMRKPGTNIQILQQNLLQKYRYLVLFLKEHGIETYNDVCAAYVDKMNKVLSEDFRVYLESLESLKLDIGVSTDVIGYDANVLDLIPRGREQLRNHHFMFSLGERSNILKEIDQPGLVPCISEANSLKYPYEVIFRSLQKLLMDTASSEYIFIKAFFREESMFYQVFEGPFAVIDENMKLTLANSHDAICLMLMICITKKHQVGRNMNFAFFGDMKPTFVKVETFNF
;
A
#
# COMPACT_ATOMS: atom_id res chain seq x y z
N MET A 1 12.45 -24.25 23.12
CA MET A 1 12.89 -24.84 21.83
C MET A 1 13.40 -23.71 20.97
N GLU A 2 14.71 -23.52 21.02
CA GLU A 2 15.44 -22.41 20.41
C GLU A 2 15.38 -22.52 18.89
N SER A 3 14.65 -21.60 18.26
CA SER A 3 14.71 -21.40 16.83
C SER A 3 16.08 -20.81 16.51
N SER A 4 17.02 -21.67 16.11
CA SER A 4 18.30 -21.29 15.50
C SER A 4 18.00 -20.58 14.17
N PHE A 5 17.57 -19.32 14.25
CA PHE A 5 17.52 -18.41 13.12
C PHE A 5 18.95 -18.24 12.66
N TRP A 6 19.35 -19.03 11.65
CA TRP A 6 20.66 -19.02 11.04
C TRP A 6 21.04 -17.58 10.71
N GLN A 7 21.99 -17.01 11.47
CA GLN A 7 22.46 -15.65 11.21
C GLN A 7 23.14 -15.63 9.83
N VAL A 8 22.47 -15.02 8.86
CA VAL A 8 23.13 -14.56 7.63
C VAL A 8 23.98 -13.37 8.02
N ASN A 9 25.15 -13.65 8.59
CA ASN A 9 26.16 -12.64 8.96
C ASN A 9 26.96 -12.20 7.73
N ASP A 10 27.71 -11.11 7.86
CA ASP A 10 28.55 -10.56 6.79
C ASP A 10 29.52 -11.60 6.20
N ASP A 11 29.98 -12.56 7.01
CA ASP A 11 30.84 -13.65 6.55
C ASP A 11 30.11 -14.67 5.66
N TYR A 12 28.80 -14.84 5.85
CA TYR A 12 27.98 -15.61 4.92
C TYR A 12 27.80 -14.87 3.59
N ILE A 13 27.63 -13.55 3.63
CA ILE A 13 27.59 -12.70 2.42
C ILE A 13 28.93 -12.75 1.66
N LYS A 14 30.07 -12.74 2.36
CA LYS A 14 31.40 -12.96 1.75
C LYS A 14 31.53 -14.35 1.13
N SER A 15 31.02 -15.38 1.81
CA SER A 15 31.02 -16.75 1.31
C SER A 15 30.16 -16.91 0.05
N LEU A 16 29.00 -16.24 -0.02
CA LEU A 16 28.15 -16.17 -1.21
C LEU A 16 28.85 -15.44 -2.37
N ASN A 17 29.57 -14.35 -2.09
CA ASN A 17 30.39 -13.67 -3.09
C ASN A 17 31.46 -14.60 -3.68
N MET A 18 32.14 -15.36 -2.82
CA MET A 18 33.14 -16.34 -3.26
C MET A 18 32.50 -17.44 -4.13
N LEU A 19 31.32 -17.92 -3.73
CA LEU A 19 30.55 -18.90 -4.50
C LEU A 19 30.13 -18.33 -5.86
N SER A 20 29.63 -17.10 -5.92
CA SER A 20 29.25 -16.41 -7.16
C SER A 20 30.43 -16.31 -8.13
N LYS A 21 31.63 -15.93 -7.65
CA LYS A 21 32.85 -15.90 -8.46
C LYS A 21 33.23 -17.29 -9.00
N LYS A 22 33.15 -18.32 -8.15
CA LYS A 22 33.44 -19.71 -8.55
C LYS A 22 32.43 -20.25 -9.56
N LEU A 23 31.15 -19.92 -9.42
CA LEU A 23 30.09 -20.30 -10.37
C LEU A 23 30.29 -19.64 -11.74
N ARG A 24 30.63 -18.33 -11.76
CA ARG A 24 30.96 -17.63 -13.02
C ARG A 24 32.19 -18.22 -13.70
N PHE A 25 33.24 -18.52 -12.94
CA PHE A 25 34.46 -19.14 -13.48
C PHE A 25 34.18 -20.52 -14.08
N ALA A 26 33.35 -21.34 -13.42
CA ALA A 26 32.94 -22.66 -13.92
C ALA A 26 32.07 -22.62 -15.19
N GLN A 27 31.47 -21.48 -15.54
CA GLN A 27 30.69 -21.29 -16.78
C GLN A 27 31.54 -20.83 -17.98
N VAL A 28 32.63 -20.09 -17.73
CA VAL A 28 33.40 -19.40 -18.79
C VAL A 28 34.48 -20.29 -19.41
N ASP A 29 35.00 -21.28 -18.69
CA ASP A 29 36.13 -22.08 -19.21
C ASP A 29 35.64 -23.34 -19.96
N PRO A 30 35.73 -23.41 -21.31
CA PRO A 30 35.38 -24.61 -22.06
C PRO A 30 36.36 -25.78 -21.81
N LEU A 31 37.59 -25.50 -21.35
CA LEU A 31 38.59 -26.50 -20.97
C LEU A 31 38.21 -27.28 -19.69
N LEU A 32 37.30 -26.74 -18.87
CA LEU A 32 36.82 -27.40 -17.65
C LEU A 32 35.94 -28.65 -17.92
N ASN A 33 35.40 -28.80 -19.14
CA ASN A 33 34.52 -29.93 -19.48
C ASN A 33 35.28 -31.21 -19.88
N ALA A 34 36.61 -31.18 -19.96
CA ALA A 34 37.43 -32.27 -20.48
C ALA A 34 37.79 -33.37 -19.46
N SER A 35 37.66 -33.13 -18.15
CA SER A 35 38.10 -34.06 -17.09
C SER A 35 36.95 -34.57 -16.21
N LYS A 36 36.98 -35.85 -15.83
CA LYS A 36 35.98 -36.49 -14.94
C LYS A 36 35.93 -35.85 -13.55
N ALA A 37 37.08 -35.55 -12.95
CA ALA A 37 37.15 -34.89 -11.64
C ALA A 37 36.51 -33.48 -11.64
N LEU A 38 36.54 -32.80 -12.79
CA LEU A 38 35.91 -31.49 -12.94
C LEU A 38 34.38 -31.58 -13.12
N LYS A 39 33.85 -32.69 -13.66
CA LYS A 39 32.40 -32.95 -13.65
C LYS A 39 31.88 -33.11 -12.22
N ASP A 40 32.62 -33.81 -11.36
CA ASP A 40 32.26 -33.98 -9.94
C ASP A 40 32.27 -32.63 -9.20
N ILE A 41 33.29 -31.79 -9.44
CA ILE A 41 33.36 -30.43 -8.87
C ILE A 41 32.20 -29.55 -9.35
N LYS A 42 31.83 -29.62 -10.64
CA LYS A 42 30.70 -28.88 -11.20
C LYS A 42 29.37 -29.32 -10.57
N GLN A 43 29.19 -30.63 -10.38
CA GLN A 43 28.01 -31.18 -9.73
C GLN A 43 27.90 -30.74 -8.26
N GLU A 44 29.01 -30.76 -7.51
CA GLU A 44 29.04 -30.29 -6.12
C GLU A 44 28.85 -28.77 -6.01
N LEU A 45 29.37 -27.98 -6.95
CA LEU A 45 29.09 -26.54 -7.03
C LEU A 45 27.61 -26.25 -7.28
N GLU A 46 26.95 -27.00 -8.17
CA GLU A 46 25.51 -26.86 -8.41
C GLU A 46 24.67 -27.31 -7.20
N ARG A 47 25.09 -28.36 -6.48
CA ARG A 47 24.47 -28.73 -5.19
C ARG A 47 24.61 -27.62 -4.16
N LEU A 48 25.80 -27.04 -4.04
CA LEU A 48 26.07 -25.94 -3.13
C LEU A 48 25.27 -24.69 -3.49
N ARG A 49 25.15 -24.37 -4.80
CA ARG A 49 24.29 -23.31 -5.32
C ARG A 49 22.84 -23.51 -4.90
N LYS A 50 22.24 -24.68 -5.16
CA LYS A 50 20.86 -24.97 -4.76
C LYS A 50 20.64 -24.83 -3.25
N LYS A 51 21.58 -25.34 -2.44
CA LYS A 51 21.53 -25.22 -0.98
C LYS A 51 21.65 -23.77 -0.50
N ALA A 52 22.52 -22.99 -1.14
CA ALA A 52 22.67 -21.56 -0.85
C ALA A 52 21.41 -20.77 -1.23
N LEU A 53 20.86 -20.99 -2.42
CA LEU A 53 19.62 -20.35 -2.87
C LEU A 53 18.47 -20.65 -1.91
N SER A 54 18.24 -21.92 -1.56
CA SER A 54 17.20 -22.34 -0.61
C SER A 54 17.38 -21.71 0.78
N LYS A 55 18.63 -21.62 1.26
CA LYS A 55 18.92 -21.00 2.57
C LYS A 55 18.67 -19.50 2.55
N VAL A 56 19.10 -18.81 1.49
CA VAL A 56 18.91 -17.36 1.34
C VAL A 56 17.42 -17.01 1.17
N SER A 57 16.69 -17.75 0.34
CA SER A 57 15.26 -17.52 0.14
C SER A 57 14.46 -17.75 1.42
N ALA A 58 14.71 -18.85 2.13
CA ALA A 58 14.05 -19.13 3.41
C ALA A 58 14.32 -18.02 4.44
N TYR A 59 15.54 -17.49 4.48
CA TYR A 59 15.90 -16.40 5.37
C TYR A 59 15.13 -15.10 5.03
N VAL A 60 15.14 -14.70 3.75
CA VAL A 60 14.44 -13.48 3.30
C VAL A 60 12.93 -13.59 3.50
N ILE A 61 12.33 -14.74 3.18
CA ILE A 61 10.91 -15.00 3.42
C ILE A 61 10.57 -14.99 4.93
N GLY A 62 11.48 -15.48 5.77
CA GLY A 62 11.36 -15.38 7.22
C GLY A 62 11.32 -13.93 7.73
N ILE A 63 12.08 -13.03 7.09
CA ILE A 63 12.03 -11.60 7.39
C ILE A 63 10.66 -11.02 6.99
N PHE A 64 10.18 -11.29 5.77
CA PHE A 64 8.86 -10.82 5.33
C PHE A 64 7.75 -11.30 6.26
N SER A 65 7.85 -12.53 6.76
CA SER A 65 6.89 -13.09 7.70
C SER A 65 6.75 -12.28 8.99
N SER A 66 7.81 -11.58 9.40
CA SER A 66 7.83 -10.74 10.62
C SER A 66 7.10 -9.41 10.46
N MET A 67 6.80 -8.96 9.22
CA MET A 67 6.06 -7.70 8.97
C MET A 67 4.66 -7.67 9.59
N ARG A 68 4.05 -8.83 9.86
CA ARG A 68 2.71 -8.93 10.47
C ARG A 68 2.73 -8.86 12.00
N LYS A 69 3.91 -8.82 12.64
CA LYS A 69 3.98 -8.84 14.10
C LYS A 69 3.64 -7.45 14.65
N PRO A 70 2.68 -7.36 15.61
CA PRO A 70 2.36 -6.09 16.25
C PRO A 70 3.62 -5.48 16.89
N GLY A 71 3.84 -4.18 16.68
CA GLY A 71 5.06 -3.47 17.11
C GLY A 71 6.20 -3.44 16.09
N THR A 72 6.05 -4.05 14.91
CA THR A 72 7.05 -3.97 13.83
C THR A 72 6.88 -2.69 13.03
N ASN A 73 7.89 -1.82 13.04
CA ASN A 73 7.92 -0.68 12.13
C ASN A 73 8.39 -1.18 10.75
N ILE A 74 7.43 -1.33 9.83
CA ILE A 74 7.67 -1.85 8.47
C ILE A 74 8.69 -0.99 7.71
N GLN A 75 8.63 0.35 7.86
CA GLN A 75 9.58 1.25 7.22
C GLN A 75 11.00 1.04 7.72
N ILE A 76 11.20 0.88 9.03
CA ILE A 76 12.52 0.56 9.61
C ILE A 76 13.00 -0.82 9.12
N LEU A 77 12.10 -1.80 9.02
CA LEU A 77 12.45 -3.13 8.51
C LEU A 77 12.88 -3.07 7.04
N GLN A 78 12.16 -2.33 6.20
CA GLN A 78 12.47 -2.11 4.79
C GLN A 78 13.81 -1.38 4.60
N GLN A 79 14.11 -0.38 5.42
CA GLN A 79 15.42 0.27 5.40
C GLN A 79 16.55 -0.72 5.75
N ASN A 80 16.35 -1.54 6.79
CA ASN A 80 17.30 -2.58 7.14
C ASN A 80 17.48 -3.61 6.00
N LEU A 81 16.40 -3.98 5.31
CA LEU A 81 16.43 -4.87 4.15
C LEU A 81 17.27 -4.30 3.02
N LEU A 82 17.05 -3.02 2.69
CA LEU A 82 17.80 -2.31 1.65
C LEU A 82 19.30 -2.21 1.98
N GLN A 83 19.65 -1.94 3.23
CA GLN A 83 21.05 -1.77 3.63
C GLN A 83 21.80 -3.11 3.71
N LYS A 84 21.22 -4.12 4.35
CA LYS A 84 21.95 -5.37 4.69
C LYS A 84 21.78 -6.49 3.68
N TYR A 85 20.63 -6.58 3.02
CA TYR A 85 20.25 -7.78 2.25
C TYR A 85 20.08 -7.55 0.76
N ARG A 86 20.36 -6.34 0.25
CA ARG A 86 20.36 -6.04 -1.19
C ARG A 86 21.22 -7.00 -2.00
N TYR A 87 22.39 -7.39 -1.48
CA TYR A 87 23.26 -8.34 -2.16
C TYR A 87 22.64 -9.75 -2.25
N LEU A 88 21.89 -10.18 -1.24
CA LEU A 88 21.25 -11.50 -1.22
C LEU A 88 20.24 -11.63 -2.37
N VAL A 89 19.45 -10.59 -2.60
CA VAL A 89 18.45 -10.58 -3.68
C VAL A 89 19.09 -10.53 -5.05
N LEU A 90 20.18 -9.75 -5.21
CA LEU A 90 20.97 -9.77 -6.45
C LEU A 90 21.56 -11.16 -6.72
N PHE A 91 22.08 -11.84 -5.70
CA PHE A 91 22.59 -13.20 -5.82
C PHE A 91 21.50 -14.18 -6.26
N LEU A 92 20.29 -14.08 -5.67
CA LEU A 92 19.15 -14.89 -6.11
C LEU A 92 18.80 -14.61 -7.58
N LYS A 93 18.77 -13.34 -8.00
CA LYS A 93 18.43 -12.96 -9.38
C LYS A 93 19.46 -13.49 -10.39
N GLU A 94 20.74 -13.45 -10.07
CA GLU A 94 21.82 -13.93 -10.95
C GLU A 94 21.91 -15.46 -11.03
N HIS A 95 21.73 -16.15 -9.90
CA HIS A 95 22.00 -17.58 -9.79
C HIS A 95 20.72 -18.43 -9.66
N GLY A 96 19.52 -17.87 -9.64
CA GLY A 96 18.31 -18.66 -9.43
C GLY A 96 17.04 -17.87 -9.61
N ILE A 97 16.69 -17.58 -10.87
CA ILE A 97 15.52 -16.76 -11.21
C ILE A 97 14.21 -17.35 -10.66
N GLU A 98 14.05 -18.68 -10.66
CA GLU A 98 12.87 -19.34 -10.09
C GLU A 98 12.73 -19.05 -8.60
N THR A 99 13.80 -19.27 -7.83
CA THR A 99 13.81 -18.97 -6.38
C THR A 99 13.65 -17.48 -6.09
N TYR A 100 14.16 -16.61 -6.97
CA TYR A 100 13.94 -15.18 -6.87
C TYR A 100 12.46 -14.81 -7.09
N ASN A 101 11.80 -15.42 -8.07
CA ASN A 101 10.38 -15.23 -8.33
C ASN A 101 9.53 -15.70 -7.14
N ASP A 102 9.88 -16.82 -6.50
CA ASP A 102 9.22 -17.28 -5.28
C ASP A 102 9.34 -16.26 -4.13
N VAL A 103 10.52 -15.66 -3.97
CA VAL A 103 10.75 -14.59 -2.96
C VAL A 103 9.95 -13.33 -3.31
N CYS A 104 9.85 -12.97 -4.59
CA CYS A 104 9.04 -11.85 -5.05
C CYS A 104 7.55 -12.09 -4.77
N ALA A 105 7.03 -13.26 -5.15
CA ALA A 105 5.64 -13.66 -4.90
C ALA A 105 5.34 -13.67 -3.39
N ALA A 106 6.24 -14.20 -2.57
CA ALA A 106 6.09 -14.19 -1.11
C ALA A 106 6.06 -12.76 -0.52
N TYR A 107 6.82 -11.82 -1.08
CA TYR A 107 6.74 -10.40 -0.68
C TYR A 107 5.40 -9.79 -1.07
N VAL A 108 4.98 -9.99 -2.32
CA VAL A 108 3.71 -9.49 -2.86
C VAL A 108 2.54 -9.97 -2.00
N ASP A 109 2.43 -11.28 -1.79
CA ASP A 109 1.37 -11.88 -0.98
C ASP A 109 1.35 -11.34 0.46
N LYS A 110 2.54 -11.11 1.02
CA LYS A 110 2.66 -10.65 2.40
C LYS A 110 2.25 -9.19 2.54
N MET A 111 2.79 -8.31 1.69
CA MET A 111 2.49 -6.88 1.74
C MET A 111 1.07 -6.57 1.32
N ASN A 112 0.54 -7.26 0.31
CA ASN A 112 -0.86 -7.15 -0.08
C ASN A 112 -1.78 -7.39 1.13
N LYS A 113 -1.55 -8.47 1.89
CA LYS A 113 -2.34 -8.78 3.11
C LYS A 113 -2.15 -7.76 4.22
N VAL A 114 -0.92 -7.31 4.48
CA VAL A 114 -0.64 -6.34 5.54
C VAL A 114 -1.29 -5.00 5.23
N LEU A 115 -1.06 -4.47 4.04
CA LEU A 115 -1.65 -3.19 3.63
C LEU A 115 -3.17 -3.25 3.55
N SER A 116 -3.75 -4.35 3.05
CA SER A 116 -5.22 -4.49 3.00
C SER A 116 -5.83 -4.44 4.40
N GLU A 117 -5.20 -5.10 5.37
CA GLU A 117 -5.64 -5.06 6.77
C GLU A 117 -5.49 -3.65 7.36
N ASP A 118 -4.35 -3.00 7.13
CA ASP A 118 -4.08 -1.65 7.63
C ASP A 118 -5.10 -0.64 7.09
N PHE A 119 -5.40 -0.69 5.78
CA PHE A 119 -6.44 0.16 5.17
C PHE A 119 -7.84 -0.17 5.67
N ARG A 120 -8.16 -1.46 5.89
CA ARG A 120 -9.47 -1.84 6.45
C ARG A 120 -9.68 -1.27 7.85
N VAL A 121 -8.72 -1.48 8.75
CA VAL A 121 -8.78 -0.95 10.13
C VAL A 121 -8.83 0.56 10.12
N TYR A 122 -8.05 1.21 9.24
CA TYR A 122 -8.06 2.66 9.12
C TYR A 122 -9.42 3.19 8.64
N LEU A 123 -10.02 2.55 7.64
CA LEU A 123 -11.35 2.91 7.14
C LEU A 123 -12.44 2.73 8.20
N GLU A 124 -12.48 1.59 8.90
CA GLU A 124 -13.43 1.34 9.99
C GLU A 124 -13.33 2.44 11.08
N SER A 125 -12.11 2.84 11.41
CA SER A 125 -11.85 3.89 12.39
C SER A 125 -12.20 5.29 11.86
N LEU A 126 -12.09 5.53 10.55
CA LEU A 126 -12.50 6.78 9.93
C LEU A 126 -14.03 6.89 9.81
N GLU A 127 -14.73 5.79 9.55
CA GLU A 127 -16.19 5.74 9.53
C GLU A 127 -16.78 6.11 10.90
N SER A 128 -16.14 5.68 11.99
CA SER A 128 -16.53 6.05 13.36
C SER A 128 -16.51 7.58 13.59
N LEU A 129 -15.71 8.32 12.81
CA LEU A 129 -15.54 9.77 12.91
C LEU A 129 -16.45 10.57 11.96
N LYS A 130 -17.24 9.89 11.13
CA LYS A 130 -18.11 10.55 10.15
C LYS A 130 -19.19 11.39 10.85
N LEU A 131 -19.35 12.62 10.37
CA LEU A 131 -20.50 13.48 10.65
C LEU A 131 -21.62 13.16 9.64
N ASP A 132 -22.83 12.88 10.14
CA ASP A 132 -23.99 12.69 9.26
C ASP A 132 -24.49 14.05 8.74
N ILE A 133 -24.27 14.30 7.45
CA ILE A 133 -24.74 15.49 6.72
C ILE A 133 -25.70 15.03 5.61
N GLY A 134 -26.97 15.46 5.70
CA GLY A 134 -28.03 15.18 4.74
C GLY A 134 -28.74 13.83 4.96
N VAL A 135 -30.05 13.87 5.17
CA VAL A 135 -30.93 12.68 5.19
C VAL A 135 -31.71 12.62 3.87
N SER A 136 -32.16 11.44 3.42
CA SER A 136 -32.97 11.28 2.20
C SER A 136 -34.25 12.13 2.17
N THR A 137 -34.74 12.56 3.33
CA THR A 137 -35.87 13.51 3.50
C THR A 137 -35.53 14.95 3.13
N ASP A 138 -34.24 15.28 3.01
CA ASP A 138 -33.73 16.65 2.84
C ASP A 138 -33.38 16.96 1.37
N VAL A 139 -33.63 16.02 0.45
CA VAL A 139 -33.46 16.22 -1.00
C VAL A 139 -34.63 17.05 -1.52
N ILE A 140 -34.34 18.15 -2.21
CA ILE A 140 -35.36 19.01 -2.83
C ILE A 140 -36.09 18.19 -3.90
N GLY A 141 -37.33 17.79 -3.60
CA GLY A 141 -38.13 16.87 -4.43
C GLY A 141 -38.82 15.74 -3.65
N TYR A 142 -38.62 15.64 -2.33
CA TYR A 142 -39.44 14.75 -1.50
C TYR A 142 -40.85 15.33 -1.37
N ASP A 143 -41.86 14.66 -1.96
CA ASP A 143 -43.29 14.94 -1.72
C ASP A 143 -43.62 14.58 -0.27
N ALA A 144 -43.28 15.48 0.66
CA ALA A 144 -43.76 15.40 2.03
C ALA A 144 -45.26 15.70 2.02
N ASN A 145 -46.07 14.70 2.36
CA ASN A 145 -47.48 14.93 2.71
C ASN A 145 -47.54 16.06 3.75
N VAL A 146 -48.47 17.01 3.53
CA VAL A 146 -48.67 18.28 4.25
C VAL A 146 -48.81 18.14 5.78
N LEU A 147 -48.88 16.92 6.31
CA LEU A 147 -49.04 16.61 7.73
C LEU A 147 -47.73 16.62 8.54
N ASP A 148 -46.55 16.64 7.91
CA ASP A 148 -45.25 16.57 8.61
C ASP A 148 -44.66 17.95 8.99
N LEU A 149 -45.45 19.02 8.83
CA LEU A 149 -45.07 20.42 9.10
C LEU A 149 -45.12 20.83 10.59
N ILE A 150 -45.20 19.88 11.53
CA ILE A 150 -45.19 20.19 12.97
C ILE A 150 -43.81 19.88 13.56
N PRO A 151 -42.99 20.89 13.92
CA PRO A 151 -41.68 20.64 14.51
C PRO A 151 -41.84 20.17 15.95
N ARG A 152 -41.91 18.85 16.15
CA ARG A 152 -41.80 18.25 17.49
C ARG A 152 -40.34 18.29 17.94
N GLY A 153 -39.99 19.35 18.66
CA GLY A 153 -39.04 19.36 19.80
C GLY A 153 -37.89 18.35 19.77
N ARG A 154 -37.09 18.34 18.71
CA ARG A 154 -35.71 17.86 18.76
C ARG A 154 -34.83 19.02 18.35
N GLU A 155 -34.11 19.58 19.32
CA GLU A 155 -32.91 20.37 19.05
C GLU A 155 -31.88 19.47 18.35
N GLN A 156 -32.07 19.22 17.07
CA GLN A 156 -30.97 19.05 16.16
C GLN A 156 -30.92 20.36 15.39
N LEU A 157 -29.94 21.20 15.73
CA LEU A 157 -29.43 22.24 14.83
C LEU A 157 -28.89 21.54 13.57
N ARG A 158 -29.81 21.00 12.76
CA ARG A 158 -29.54 20.56 11.39
C ARG A 158 -29.31 21.84 10.64
N ASN A 159 -28.04 22.25 10.53
CA ASN A 159 -27.64 23.35 9.69
C ASN A 159 -27.88 22.93 8.23
N HIS A 160 -29.13 23.00 7.77
CA HIS A 160 -29.54 22.86 6.38
C HIS A 160 -28.71 23.82 5.50
N HIS A 161 -28.31 24.96 6.07
CA HIS A 161 -27.36 25.89 5.48
C HIS A 161 -25.96 25.26 5.26
N PHE A 162 -25.43 24.45 6.19
CA PHE A 162 -24.11 23.79 6.07
C PHE A 162 -24.08 22.67 5.02
N MET A 163 -25.23 22.04 4.74
CA MET A 163 -25.37 21.02 3.70
C MET A 163 -25.20 21.60 2.28
N PHE A 164 -25.73 22.80 2.03
CA PHE A 164 -25.66 23.47 0.72
C PHE A 164 -24.67 24.65 0.66
N SER A 165 -23.93 24.92 1.75
CA SER A 165 -22.90 25.96 1.77
C SER A 165 -21.51 25.37 1.61
N LEU A 166 -20.78 25.88 0.61
CA LEU A 166 -19.38 25.56 0.43
C LEU A 166 -18.50 26.09 1.57
N GLY A 167 -18.81 27.29 2.08
CA GLY A 167 -18.25 27.90 3.31
C GLY A 167 -16.80 27.52 3.65
N GLU A 168 -16.60 27.13 4.92
CA GLU A 168 -15.30 26.69 5.45
C GLU A 168 -14.87 25.32 4.90
N ARG A 169 -15.80 24.52 4.34
CA ARG A 169 -15.49 23.21 3.74
C ARG A 169 -14.52 23.34 2.56
N SER A 170 -14.54 24.48 1.85
CA SER A 170 -13.56 24.78 0.78
C SER A 170 -12.10 24.83 1.25
N ASN A 171 -11.84 25.07 2.54
CA ASN A 171 -10.49 25.14 3.07
C ASN A 171 -9.75 23.79 2.97
N ILE A 172 -10.48 22.68 2.85
CA ILE A 172 -9.87 21.35 2.61
C ILE A 172 -8.97 21.33 1.37
N LEU A 173 -9.28 22.16 0.37
CA LEU A 173 -8.48 22.30 -0.85
C LEU A 173 -7.16 23.04 -0.63
N LYS A 174 -7.02 23.79 0.46
CA LYS A 174 -5.77 24.41 0.90
C LYS A 174 -4.93 23.47 1.76
N GLU A 175 -5.58 22.52 2.43
CA GLU A 175 -4.98 21.55 3.37
C GLU A 175 -4.65 20.19 2.72
N ILE A 176 -4.56 20.15 1.39
CA ILE A 176 -4.34 18.94 0.61
C ILE A 176 -3.05 18.20 0.99
N ASP A 177 -2.01 18.91 1.43
CA ASP A 177 -0.70 18.32 1.76
C ASP A 177 -0.49 18.04 3.26
N GLN A 178 -1.46 18.39 4.11
CA GLN A 178 -1.35 18.18 5.56
C GLN A 178 -1.22 16.69 5.94
N PRO A 179 -0.83 16.33 7.17
CA PRO A 179 -0.90 14.95 7.61
C PRO A 179 -2.35 14.41 7.56
N GLY A 180 -2.51 13.10 7.38
CA GLY A 180 -3.82 12.46 7.54
C GLY A 180 -4.33 12.56 8.98
N LEU A 181 -5.64 12.39 9.16
CA LEU A 181 -6.29 12.19 10.45
C LEU A 181 -5.68 10.98 11.17
N VAL A 182 -5.47 11.16 12.47
CA VAL A 182 -5.10 10.10 13.41
C VAL A 182 -6.36 9.68 14.16
N PRO A 183 -6.95 8.51 13.88
CA PRO A 183 -8.28 8.17 14.40
C PRO A 183 -8.33 8.15 15.93
N CYS A 184 -7.35 7.52 16.58
CA CYS A 184 -7.25 7.44 18.04
C CYS A 184 -7.30 8.82 18.73
N ILE A 185 -6.66 9.84 18.16
CA ILE A 185 -6.69 11.21 18.72
C ILE A 185 -8.07 11.85 18.54
N SER A 186 -8.70 11.61 17.40
CA SER A 186 -10.02 12.19 17.09
C SER A 186 -11.12 11.54 17.92
N GLU A 187 -11.04 10.21 18.12
CA GLU A 187 -11.95 9.46 18.99
C GLU A 187 -11.83 9.91 20.45
N ALA A 188 -10.61 10.08 20.96
CA ALA A 188 -10.37 10.56 22.32
C ALA A 188 -10.96 11.96 22.57
N ASN A 189 -10.98 12.80 21.54
CA ASN A 189 -11.53 14.16 21.60
C ASN A 189 -13.00 14.24 21.13
N SER A 190 -13.65 13.11 20.82
CA SER A 190 -15.02 13.04 20.29
C SER A 190 -15.28 13.95 19.08
N LEU A 191 -14.27 14.12 18.23
CA LEU A 191 -14.35 14.94 17.03
C LEU A 191 -15.07 14.20 15.91
N LYS A 192 -15.95 14.91 15.19
CA LYS A 192 -16.64 14.42 14.00
C LYS A 192 -16.29 15.28 12.80
N TYR A 193 -16.12 14.64 11.65
CA TYR A 193 -15.68 15.33 10.43
C TYR A 193 -16.64 15.12 9.26
N PRO A 194 -16.83 16.13 8.39
CA PRO A 194 -17.41 15.94 7.08
C PRO A 194 -16.65 14.89 6.26
N TYR A 195 -17.36 14.17 5.40
CA TYR A 195 -16.76 13.03 4.70
C TYR A 195 -15.62 13.43 3.74
N GLU A 196 -15.60 14.64 3.18
CA GLU A 196 -14.49 15.09 2.34
C GLU A 196 -13.16 15.19 3.11
N VAL A 197 -13.19 15.44 4.42
CA VAL A 197 -11.99 15.45 5.28
C VAL A 197 -11.49 14.02 5.47
N ILE A 198 -12.42 13.08 5.72
CA ILE A 198 -12.15 11.65 5.79
C ILE A 198 -11.55 11.13 4.48
N PHE A 199 -12.17 11.47 3.35
CA PHE A 199 -11.69 11.12 2.02
C PHE A 199 -10.29 11.65 1.75
N ARG A 200 -10.05 12.93 2.04
CA ARG A 200 -8.73 13.57 1.91
C ARG A 200 -7.67 12.86 2.74
N SER A 201 -8.02 12.46 3.96
CA SER A 201 -7.14 11.71 4.85
C SER A 201 -6.76 10.34 4.29
N LEU A 202 -7.75 9.60 3.80
CA LEU A 202 -7.54 8.31 3.14
C LEU A 202 -6.63 8.45 1.91
N GLN A 203 -6.88 9.44 1.05
CA GLN A 203 -6.05 9.72 -0.12
C GLN A 203 -4.60 10.03 0.28
N LYS A 204 -4.40 10.85 1.33
CA LYS A 204 -3.06 11.18 1.83
C LYS A 204 -2.31 9.94 2.31
N LEU A 205 -2.94 9.12 3.16
CA LEU A 205 -2.33 7.88 3.65
C LEU A 205 -2.00 6.93 2.50
N LEU A 206 -2.91 6.80 1.53
CA LEU A 206 -2.71 5.96 0.35
C LEU A 206 -1.50 6.41 -0.47
N MET A 207 -1.39 7.71 -0.77
CA MET A 207 -0.27 8.22 -1.56
C MET A 207 1.07 8.09 -0.82
N ASP A 208 1.11 8.36 0.47
CA ASP A 208 2.35 8.26 1.26
C ASP A 208 2.84 6.82 1.31
N THR A 209 1.93 5.88 1.60
CA THR A 209 2.20 4.45 1.63
C THR A 209 2.61 3.91 0.25
N ALA A 210 1.87 4.27 -0.79
CA ALA A 210 2.20 3.87 -2.17
C ALA A 210 3.56 4.38 -2.62
N SER A 211 3.89 5.64 -2.28
CA SER A 211 5.18 6.23 -2.63
C SER A 211 6.33 5.52 -1.93
N SER A 212 6.22 5.27 -0.62
CA SER A 212 7.27 4.56 0.12
C SER A 212 7.47 3.12 -0.38
N GLU A 213 6.37 2.41 -0.67
CA GLU A 213 6.43 1.04 -1.17
C GLU A 213 7.04 0.97 -2.57
N TYR A 214 6.63 1.87 -3.47
CA TYR A 214 7.19 1.89 -4.82
C TYR A 214 8.71 2.15 -4.79
N ILE A 215 9.16 3.13 -4.00
CA ILE A 215 10.58 3.43 -3.83
C ILE A 215 11.33 2.19 -3.31
N PHE A 216 10.76 1.50 -2.31
CA PHE A 216 11.34 0.27 -1.77
C PHE A 216 11.42 -0.84 -2.83
N ILE A 217 10.33 -1.13 -3.54
CA ILE A 217 10.26 -2.19 -4.56
C ILE A 217 11.26 -1.93 -5.68
N LYS A 218 11.32 -0.69 -6.18
CA LYS A 218 12.28 -0.29 -7.21
C LYS A 218 13.71 -0.41 -6.72
N ALA A 219 13.99 -0.02 -5.47
CA ALA A 219 15.33 -0.08 -4.92
C ALA A 219 15.78 -1.53 -4.61
N PHE A 220 14.90 -2.37 -4.07
CA PHE A 220 15.23 -3.71 -3.57
C PHE A 220 15.08 -4.80 -4.64
N PHE A 221 13.95 -4.85 -5.35
CA PHE A 221 13.65 -5.87 -6.35
C PHE A 221 13.98 -5.44 -7.79
N ARG A 222 13.93 -4.13 -8.09
CA ARG A 222 14.06 -3.57 -9.45
C ARG A 222 12.99 -4.08 -10.42
N GLU A 223 11.83 -4.48 -9.91
CA GLU A 223 10.68 -4.93 -10.72
C GLU A 223 9.45 -4.11 -10.37
N GLU A 224 9.12 -3.17 -11.25
CA GLU A 224 8.03 -2.22 -11.02
C GLU A 224 6.64 -2.88 -11.07
N SER A 225 6.52 -4.03 -11.75
CA SER A 225 5.28 -4.81 -11.85
C SER A 225 4.78 -5.34 -10.50
N MET A 226 5.69 -5.59 -9.54
CA MET A 226 5.33 -6.07 -8.20
C MET A 226 4.46 -5.06 -7.45
N PHE A 227 4.63 -3.77 -7.71
CA PHE A 227 3.87 -2.71 -7.05
C PHE A 227 2.36 -2.87 -7.27
N TYR A 228 1.95 -3.15 -8.51
CA TYR A 228 0.53 -3.30 -8.84
C TYR A 228 -0.10 -4.51 -8.14
N GLN A 229 0.63 -5.61 -8.00
CA GLN A 229 0.15 -6.80 -7.29
C GLN A 229 0.09 -6.59 -5.78
N VAL A 230 1.04 -5.85 -5.20
CA VAL A 230 1.00 -5.47 -3.78
C VAL A 230 -0.24 -4.63 -3.47
N PHE A 231 -0.59 -3.69 -4.34
CA PHE A 231 -1.70 -2.77 -4.11
C PHE A 231 -3.08 -3.24 -4.59
N GLU A 232 -3.18 -4.40 -5.25
CA GLU A 232 -4.46 -4.97 -5.68
C GLU A 232 -5.47 -5.13 -4.52
N GLY A 233 -5.01 -5.67 -3.39
CA GLY A 233 -5.84 -5.87 -2.19
C GLY A 233 -6.26 -4.55 -1.52
N PRO A 234 -5.31 -3.65 -1.20
CA PRO A 234 -5.63 -2.32 -0.67
C PRO A 234 -6.62 -1.54 -1.55
N PHE A 235 -6.46 -1.56 -2.87
CA PHE A 235 -7.39 -0.90 -3.77
C PHE A 235 -8.78 -1.54 -3.76
N ALA A 236 -8.87 -2.87 -3.67
CA ALA A 236 -10.17 -3.55 -3.56
C ALA A 236 -10.94 -3.10 -2.31
N VAL A 237 -10.26 -3.04 -1.16
CA VAL A 237 -10.86 -2.57 0.12
C VAL A 237 -11.36 -1.12 0.00
N ILE A 238 -10.54 -0.24 -0.58
CA ILE A 238 -10.91 1.17 -0.79
C ILE A 238 -12.09 1.30 -1.76
N ASP A 239 -12.07 0.54 -2.86
CA ASP A 239 -13.14 0.54 -3.87
C ASP A 239 -14.48 0.09 -3.29
N GLU A 240 -14.50 -0.94 -2.45
CA GLU A 240 -15.69 -1.41 -1.76
C GLU A 240 -16.27 -0.33 -0.83
N ASN A 241 -15.41 0.28 -0.01
CA ASN A 241 -15.80 1.39 0.87
C ASN A 241 -16.34 2.60 0.09
N MET A 242 -15.70 2.96 -1.03
CA MET A 242 -16.15 4.06 -1.88
C MET A 242 -17.51 3.77 -2.50
N LYS A 243 -17.76 2.55 -3.01
CA LYS A 243 -19.07 2.18 -3.55
C LYS A 243 -20.18 2.32 -2.51
N LEU A 244 -19.94 1.83 -1.29
CA LEU A 244 -20.90 1.93 -0.19
C LEU A 244 -21.16 3.39 0.20
N THR A 245 -20.11 4.22 0.26
CA THR A 245 -20.27 5.63 0.60
C THR A 245 -21.03 6.39 -0.50
N LEU A 246 -20.64 6.22 -1.77
CA LEU A 246 -21.24 6.94 -2.90
C LEU A 246 -22.72 6.57 -3.08
N ALA A 247 -23.08 5.29 -2.89
CA ALA A 247 -24.47 4.85 -2.97
C ALA A 247 -25.38 5.48 -1.90
N ASN A 248 -24.80 5.87 -0.76
CA ASN A 248 -25.51 6.44 0.38
C ASN A 248 -25.24 7.95 0.56
N SER A 249 -24.62 8.62 -0.41
CA SER A 249 -24.28 10.04 -0.31
C SER A 249 -25.38 10.92 -0.90
N HIS A 250 -25.91 11.83 -0.07
CA HIS A 250 -26.89 12.85 -0.48
C HIS A 250 -26.32 14.27 -0.46
N ASP A 251 -25.00 14.41 -0.21
CA ASP A 251 -24.31 15.70 -0.13
C ASP A 251 -23.53 15.99 -1.43
N ALA A 252 -24.15 16.80 -2.30
CA ALA A 252 -23.55 17.19 -3.57
C ALA A 252 -22.24 18.00 -3.42
N ILE A 253 -22.10 18.78 -2.34
CA ILE A 253 -20.88 19.56 -2.06
C ILE A 253 -19.75 18.62 -1.66
N CYS A 254 -20.05 17.61 -0.85
CA CYS A 254 -19.08 16.57 -0.49
C CYS A 254 -18.54 15.87 -1.75
N LEU A 255 -19.43 15.42 -2.64
CA LEU A 255 -19.06 14.77 -3.90
C LEU A 255 -18.20 15.68 -4.79
N MET A 256 -18.60 16.95 -4.94
CA MET A 256 -17.81 17.95 -5.67
C MET A 256 -16.43 18.14 -5.05
N LEU A 257 -16.33 18.25 -3.72
CA LEU A 257 -15.05 18.40 -3.02
C LEU A 257 -14.17 17.17 -3.18
N MET A 258 -14.73 15.95 -3.14
CA MET A 258 -13.98 14.71 -3.41
C MET A 258 -13.38 14.70 -4.82
N ILE A 259 -14.13 15.15 -5.83
CA ILE A 259 -13.62 15.31 -7.20
C ILE A 259 -12.50 16.35 -7.24
N CYS A 260 -12.69 17.51 -6.60
CA CYS A 260 -11.70 18.57 -6.53
C CYS A 260 -10.41 18.12 -5.82
N ILE A 261 -10.51 17.37 -4.72
CA ILE A 261 -9.38 16.77 -3.99
C ILE A 261 -8.60 15.85 -4.93
N THR A 262 -9.30 14.93 -5.62
CA THR A 262 -8.69 14.01 -6.59
C THR A 262 -7.93 14.76 -7.69
N LYS A 263 -8.56 15.77 -8.29
CA LYS A 263 -7.95 16.63 -9.32
C LYS A 263 -6.74 17.39 -8.79
N LYS A 264 -6.81 17.96 -7.59
CA LYS A 264 -5.69 18.71 -7.02
C LYS A 264 -4.48 17.83 -6.77
N HIS A 265 -4.71 16.60 -6.29
CA HIS A 265 -3.63 15.62 -6.19
C HIS A 265 -3.05 15.29 -7.57
N GLN A 266 -3.84 15.17 -8.64
CA GLN A 266 -3.31 14.95 -10.01
C GLN A 266 -2.41 16.12 -10.47
N VAL A 267 -2.81 17.38 -10.24
CA VAL A 267 -2.05 18.56 -10.68
C VAL A 267 -0.75 18.73 -9.91
N GLY A 268 -0.75 18.54 -8.58
CA GLY A 268 0.49 18.58 -7.77
C GLY A 268 1.48 17.47 -8.14
N ARG A 269 0.99 16.33 -8.66
CA ARG A 269 1.79 15.18 -9.12
C ARG A 269 2.49 15.40 -10.46
N ASN A 270 1.99 16.26 -11.33
CA ASN A 270 2.67 16.58 -12.60
C ASN A 270 4.01 17.32 -12.40
N MET A 271 4.25 17.90 -11.22
CA MET A 271 5.51 18.54 -10.85
C MET A 271 6.48 17.59 -10.12
N ASN A 272 5.98 16.49 -9.55
CA ASN A 272 6.78 15.48 -8.83
C ASN A 272 6.22 14.08 -9.13
N PHE A 273 6.80 13.43 -10.15
CA PHE A 273 6.61 12.05 -10.59
C PHE A 273 5.34 11.66 -11.38
N ALA A 274 5.59 11.08 -12.56
CA ALA A 274 4.68 10.41 -13.48
C ALA A 274 4.10 9.07 -12.97
N PHE A 275 3.79 8.95 -11.66
CA PHE A 275 3.49 7.67 -11.00
C PHE A 275 2.06 7.14 -11.16
N PHE A 276 1.08 7.99 -11.46
CA PHE A 276 -0.35 7.61 -11.40
C PHE A 276 -1.05 7.57 -12.77
N GLY A 277 -0.33 7.80 -13.87
CA GLY A 277 -0.88 7.71 -15.23
C GLY A 277 -1.46 6.35 -15.59
N ASP A 278 -0.98 5.28 -14.93
CA ASP A 278 -1.40 3.88 -15.13
C ASP A 278 -2.38 3.37 -14.07
N MET A 279 -2.61 4.13 -12.98
CA MET A 279 -3.68 3.88 -11.99
C MET A 279 -5.05 4.44 -12.43
N LYS A 280 -5.17 4.81 -13.71
CA LYS A 280 -6.39 5.31 -14.31
C LYS A 280 -7.62 4.42 -14.07
N PRO A 281 -7.63 3.08 -14.17
CA PRO A 281 -8.91 2.36 -14.16
C PRO A 281 -9.65 2.42 -12.81
N THR A 282 -8.95 2.63 -11.69
CA THR A 282 -9.57 2.68 -10.35
C THR A 282 -10.09 4.09 -10.02
N PHE A 283 -9.31 5.13 -10.35
CA PHE A 283 -9.68 6.54 -10.10
C PHE A 283 -10.56 7.15 -11.21
N VAL A 284 -10.48 6.66 -12.44
CA VAL A 284 -11.36 7.07 -13.56
C VAL A 284 -12.81 6.67 -13.32
N LYS A 285 -13.10 5.69 -12.45
CA LYS A 285 -14.48 5.39 -12.04
C LYS A 285 -15.18 6.58 -11.37
N VAL A 286 -14.43 7.47 -10.71
CA VAL A 286 -14.97 8.72 -10.15
C VAL A 286 -15.20 9.77 -11.26
N GLU A 287 -14.40 9.74 -12.33
CA GLU A 287 -14.56 10.62 -13.50
C GLU A 287 -15.70 10.18 -14.44
N THR A 288 -16.11 8.90 -14.41
CA THR A 288 -17.24 8.39 -15.22
C THR A 288 -18.62 8.60 -14.60
N PHE A 289 -18.73 9.22 -13.42
CA PHE A 289 -20.01 9.77 -12.97
C PHE A 289 -20.27 11.10 -13.69
N ASN A 290 -20.66 10.99 -14.96
CA ASN A 290 -21.41 12.06 -15.61
C ASN A 290 -22.75 12.17 -14.86
N PHE A 291 -22.96 13.30 -14.20
CA PHE A 291 -24.32 13.79 -13.91
C PHE A 291 -25.05 14.06 -15.23
#